data_AF-A0A7S3EXX4-F1
#
_entry.id   AF-A0A7S3EXX4-F1
#
_cell.length_a   1.000
_cell.length_b   1.000
_cell.length_c   1.000
_cell.angle_alpha   90.00
_cell.angle_beta   90.00
_cell.angle_gamma   90.00
#
_symmetry.space_group_name_H-M   'P 1'
#
loop_
_entity.id
_entity.type
_entity.pdbx_description
1 polymer ?
#
loop_
_entity_poly.entity_id
_entity_poly.type
_entity_poly.pdbx_seq_one_letter_code
_entity_poly.pdbx_strand_id
1 'polypeptide(L)'
;IGRVTLVPVALVASAKATTSCIVRTAQKGGAGNGELVCGAAANCSSPRPDFSCNVVTTRTLDSLLEELRPPAISVAKIDIEGGECNALRGGQSLLTRYRPAFIQWEGLHSKVVHCMRHTVRARGYRVGERHGTDLNTVATPREASNHRL
;
A
#
# COMPACT_ATOMS: atom_id res chain seq x y z
N ILE A 1 -22.48 -7.16 -11.39
CA ILE A 1 -21.84 -7.94 -10.30
C ILE A 1 -20.36 -7.61 -10.30
N GLY A 2 -19.81 -7.12 -9.18
CA GLY A 2 -18.38 -6.81 -9.08
C GLY A 2 -17.57 -8.06 -8.74
N ARG A 3 -16.44 -8.27 -9.41
CA ARG A 3 -15.49 -9.34 -9.08
C ARG A 3 -14.48 -8.81 -8.08
N VAL A 4 -14.28 -9.52 -6.97
CA VAL A 4 -13.24 -9.24 -5.98
C VAL A 4 -12.18 -10.33 -6.06
N THR A 5 -10.92 -9.95 -6.15
CA THR A 5 -9.77 -10.86 -6.09
C THR A 5 -9.00 -10.58 -4.81
N LEU A 6 -8.91 -11.58 -3.93
CA LEU A 6 -8.13 -11.49 -2.69
C LEU A 6 -6.76 -12.12 -2.91
N VAL A 7 -5.70 -11.45 -2.47
CA VAL A 7 -4.32 -11.94 -2.55
C VAL A 7 -3.68 -11.87 -1.15
N PRO A 8 -3.57 -12.99 -0.41
CA PRO A 8 -3.15 -13.00 0.98
C PRO A 8 -1.62 -12.95 1.11
N VAL A 9 -1.03 -11.79 0.81
CA VAL A 9 0.42 -11.55 0.91
C VAL A 9 0.72 -10.23 1.61
N ALA A 10 1.89 -10.14 2.21
CA ALA A 10 2.44 -8.88 2.71
C ALA A 10 3.21 -8.15 1.60
N LEU A 11 2.90 -6.87 1.39
CA LEU A 11 3.62 -6.04 0.41
C LEU A 11 4.91 -5.49 1.01
N VAL A 12 6.04 -5.76 0.33
CA VAL A 12 7.38 -5.30 0.73
C VAL A 12 8.06 -4.51 -0.38
N ALA A 13 9.04 -3.69 -0.02
CA ALA A 13 9.82 -2.92 -1.00
C ALA A 13 10.73 -3.80 -1.87
N SER A 14 11.21 -4.92 -1.32
CA SER A 14 12.02 -5.91 -2.01
C SER A 14 11.74 -7.30 -1.44
N ALA A 15 11.39 -8.25 -2.30
CA ALA A 15 11.14 -9.64 -1.90
C ALA A 15 12.39 -10.36 -1.36
N LYS A 16 13.59 -9.78 -1.54
CA LYS A 16 14.84 -10.33 -1.00
C LYS A 16 15.09 -9.95 0.46
N ALA A 17 14.34 -8.98 1.01
CA ALA A 17 14.59 -8.47 2.36
C ALA A 17 13.92 -9.30 3.46
N THR A 18 12.84 -10.01 3.13
CA THR A 18 12.04 -10.80 4.08
C THR A 18 11.25 -11.80 3.25
N THR A 19 11.05 -13.03 3.74
CA THR A 19 10.31 -14.10 3.05
C THR A 19 8.90 -14.32 3.62
N SER A 20 8.68 -13.96 4.88
CA SER A 20 7.39 -14.08 5.57
C SER A 20 7.15 -12.95 6.55
N CYS A 21 5.87 -12.65 6.75
CA CYS A 21 5.38 -11.75 7.79
C CYS A 21 4.24 -12.43 8.54
N ILE A 22 3.86 -11.82 9.65
CA ILE A 22 2.72 -12.19 10.46
C ILE A 22 1.75 -11.03 10.46
N VAL A 23 0.49 -11.33 10.14
CA VAL A 23 -0.63 -10.43 10.32
C VAL A 23 -1.34 -10.80 11.61
N ARG A 24 -1.47 -9.84 12.52
CA ARG A 24 -2.24 -9.97 13.77
C ARG A 24 -3.48 -9.09 13.71
N THR A 25 -4.63 -9.64 14.04
CA THR A 25 -5.87 -8.85 14.18
C THR A 25 -6.36 -8.94 15.62
N ALA A 26 -6.58 -7.78 16.25
CA ALA A 26 -7.23 -7.71 17.55
C ALA A 26 -8.75 -7.82 17.34
N GLN A 27 -9.43 -8.77 17.99
CA GLN A 27 -10.90 -8.85 17.87
C GLN A 27 -11.65 -7.70 18.58
N LYS A 28 -11.00 -6.94 19.46
CA LYS A 28 -11.67 -5.85 20.20
C LYS A 28 -11.31 -4.47 19.64
N GLY A 29 -12.26 -3.87 18.92
CA GLY A 29 -12.28 -2.42 18.69
C GLY A 29 -12.45 -1.94 17.26
N GLY A 30 -12.52 -2.81 16.25
CA GLY A 30 -12.89 -2.39 14.89
C GLY A 30 -11.92 -1.44 14.20
N ALA A 31 -10.72 -1.20 14.76
CA ALA A 31 -9.62 -0.61 14.02
C ALA A 31 -9.18 -1.66 12.97
N GLY A 32 -9.58 -1.48 11.72
CA GLY A 32 -9.30 -2.35 10.57
C GLY A 32 -7.81 -2.50 10.20
N ASN A 33 -6.91 -2.42 11.16
CA ASN A 33 -5.52 -1.99 10.98
C ASN A 33 -4.55 -3.13 11.34
N GLY A 34 -4.85 -4.36 10.92
CA GLY A 34 -4.09 -5.56 11.32
C GLY A 34 -2.59 -5.31 11.39
N GLU A 35 -1.95 -5.62 12.51
CA GLU A 35 -0.53 -5.35 12.73
C GLU A 35 0.30 -6.31 11.88
N LEU A 36 1.14 -5.76 11.01
CA LEU A 36 2.06 -6.53 10.18
C LEU A 36 3.47 -6.52 10.79
N VAL A 37 3.96 -7.68 11.19
CA VAL A 37 5.33 -7.85 11.72
C VAL A 37 6.09 -8.81 10.79
N CYS A 38 7.24 -8.37 10.29
CA CYS A 38 8.04 -9.10 9.30
C CYS A 38 9.42 -9.48 9.85
N GLY A 39 9.99 -10.59 9.37
CA GLY A 39 11.37 -10.99 9.65
C GLY A 39 11.51 -12.05 10.74
N ALA A 40 12.76 -12.42 11.07
CA ALA A 40 13.06 -13.57 11.94
C ALA A 40 12.50 -13.48 13.36
N ALA A 41 12.21 -12.25 13.85
CA ALA A 41 11.59 -12.02 15.15
C ALA A 41 10.05 -12.15 15.13
N ALA A 42 9.43 -12.27 13.95
CA ALA A 42 7.99 -12.45 13.83
C ALA A 42 7.62 -13.89 14.21
N ASN A 43 6.93 -14.06 15.34
CA ASN A 43 6.31 -15.33 15.73
C ASN A 43 4.85 -15.14 16.17
N CYS A 44 4.08 -16.24 16.07
CA CYS A 44 2.71 -16.31 16.58
C CYS A 44 2.65 -16.72 18.06
N SER A 45 3.76 -16.60 18.80
CA SER A 45 3.89 -17.10 20.16
C SER A 45 3.15 -16.28 21.23
N SER A 46 2.29 -15.33 20.84
CA SER A 46 1.52 -14.54 21.80
C SER A 46 0.39 -15.39 22.40
N PRO A 47 0.29 -15.51 23.73
CA PRO A 47 -0.67 -16.39 24.40
C PRO A 47 -2.09 -15.78 24.50
N ARG A 48 -2.42 -14.79 23.66
CA ARG A 48 -3.70 -14.08 23.75
C ARG A 48 -4.76 -14.77 22.88
N PRO A 49 -5.79 -15.40 23.47
CA PRO A 49 -6.79 -16.17 22.74
C PRO A 49 -7.72 -15.32 21.85
N ASP A 50 -7.66 -13.99 21.96
CA ASP A 50 -8.48 -13.01 21.22
C ASP A 50 -7.81 -12.43 19.97
N PHE A 51 -6.68 -12.99 19.54
CA PHE A 51 -5.95 -12.56 18.33
C PHE A 51 -5.87 -13.68 17.30
N SER A 52 -6.29 -13.40 16.06
CA SER A 52 -5.91 -14.29 14.94
C SER A 52 -4.51 -13.90 14.44
N CYS A 53 -3.66 -14.92 14.31
CA CYS A 53 -2.27 -14.78 13.89
C CYS A 53 -2.04 -15.58 12.61
N ASN A 54 -1.78 -14.90 11.49
CA ASN A 54 -1.64 -15.53 10.18
C ASN A 54 -0.25 -15.28 9.62
N VAL A 55 0.47 -16.34 9.29
CA VAL A 55 1.71 -16.25 8.53
C VAL A 55 1.36 -16.01 7.06
N VAL A 56 1.89 -14.93 6.49
CA VAL A 56 1.72 -14.58 5.08
C VAL A 56 3.07 -14.49 4.40
N THR A 57 3.13 -14.88 3.13
CA THR A 57 4.33 -14.70 2.32
C THR A 57 4.47 -13.23 1.90
N THR A 58 5.69 -12.81 1.63
CA THR A 58 5.98 -11.45 1.20
C THR A 58 6.13 -11.36 -0.32
N ARG A 59 5.58 -10.31 -0.92
CA ARG A 59 5.75 -10.01 -2.33
C ARG A 59 5.90 -8.51 -2.58
N THR A 60 6.47 -8.15 -3.72
CA THR A 60 6.41 -6.77 -4.20
C THR A 60 5.09 -6.55 -4.93
N LEU A 61 4.56 -5.33 -4.91
CA LEU A 61 3.34 -5.01 -5.66
C LEU A 61 3.54 -5.23 -7.16
N ASP A 62 4.71 -4.91 -7.72
CA ASP A 62 5.01 -5.15 -9.13
C ASP A 62 4.91 -6.64 -9.49
N SER A 63 5.41 -7.54 -8.63
CA SER A 63 5.30 -8.99 -8.88
C SER A 63 3.84 -9.47 -8.91
N LEU A 64 2.96 -8.84 -8.13
CA LEU A 64 1.53 -9.16 -8.15
C LEU A 64 0.85 -8.60 -9.39
N LEU A 65 1.18 -7.38 -9.78
CA LEU A 65 0.64 -6.76 -10.99
C LEU A 65 1.06 -7.50 -12.26
N GLU A 66 2.27 -8.04 -12.28
CA GLU A 66 2.77 -8.90 -13.36
C GLU A 66 2.02 -10.24 -13.42
N GLU A 67 1.67 -10.83 -12.28
CA GLU A 67 0.93 -12.10 -12.23
C GLU A 67 -0.55 -11.91 -12.58
N LEU A 68 -1.21 -10.95 -11.93
CA LEU A 68 -2.65 -10.70 -12.10
C LEU A 68 -2.97 -10.07 -13.45
N ARG A 69 -2.00 -9.38 -14.07
CA ARG A 69 -2.11 -8.72 -15.38
C ARG A 69 -3.42 -7.94 -15.55
N PRO A 70 -3.81 -7.06 -14.60
CA PRO A 70 -5.03 -6.30 -14.77
C PRO A 70 -4.92 -5.45 -16.05
N PRO A 71 -6.00 -5.32 -16.84
CA PRO A 71 -5.96 -4.55 -18.08
C PRO A 71 -5.76 -3.06 -17.83
N ALA A 72 -6.25 -2.54 -16.70
CA ALA A 72 -6.06 -1.17 -16.24
C ALA A 72 -6.24 -1.09 -14.71
N ILE A 73 -5.72 -0.02 -14.10
CA ILE A 73 -6.00 0.35 -12.71
C ILE A 73 -6.35 1.84 -12.69
N SER A 74 -7.64 2.15 -12.55
CA SER A 74 -8.12 3.54 -12.54
C SER A 74 -7.91 4.22 -11.20
N VAL A 75 -7.99 3.45 -10.12
CA VAL A 75 -8.01 3.92 -8.72
C VAL A 75 -7.14 2.98 -7.88
N ALA A 76 -6.35 3.54 -6.98
CA ALA A 76 -5.64 2.79 -5.95
C ALA A 76 -5.87 3.44 -4.57
N LYS A 77 -6.23 2.64 -3.57
CA LYS A 77 -6.10 3.03 -2.16
C LYS A 77 -5.02 2.17 -1.52
N ILE A 78 -4.07 2.80 -0.84
CA ILE A 78 -2.94 2.16 -0.18
C ILE A 78 -3.02 2.55 1.29
N ASP A 79 -3.42 1.59 2.11
CA ASP A 79 -3.74 1.78 3.51
C ASP A 79 -3.14 0.61 4.27
N ILE A 80 -1.91 0.80 4.76
CA ILE A 80 -1.04 -0.29 5.25
C ILE A 80 -0.34 0.17 6.53
N GLU A 81 -0.99 0.99 7.36
CA GLU A 81 -0.55 1.32 8.71
C GLU A 81 0.95 1.65 8.83
N GLY A 82 1.49 2.49 7.94
CA GLY A 82 2.92 2.82 7.90
C GLY A 82 3.73 2.16 6.78
N GLY A 83 3.17 1.12 6.15
CA GLY A 83 3.79 0.31 5.09
C GLY A 83 3.60 0.84 3.67
N GLU A 84 2.85 1.93 3.47
CA GLU A 84 2.44 2.44 2.15
C GLU A 84 3.66 2.75 1.27
N CYS A 85 4.67 3.39 1.87
CA CYS A 85 5.93 3.71 1.20
C CYS A 85 6.67 2.43 0.74
N ASN A 86 6.65 1.37 1.54
CA ASN A 86 7.30 0.10 1.18
C ASN A 86 6.59 -0.58 0.02
N ALA A 87 5.26 -0.66 0.09
CA ALA A 87 4.44 -1.21 -0.98
C ALA A 87 4.67 -0.47 -2.30
N LEU A 88 4.70 0.86 -2.26
CA LEU A 88 4.90 1.68 -3.45
C LEU A 88 6.34 1.57 -4.00
N ARG A 89 7.36 1.46 -3.14
CA ARG A 89 8.75 1.19 -3.59
C ARG A 89 8.89 -0.13 -4.32
N GLY A 90 8.19 -1.18 -3.89
CA GLY A 90 8.10 -2.46 -4.61
C GLY A 90 7.05 -2.47 -5.74
N GLY A 91 6.41 -1.34 -6.03
CA GLY A 91 5.23 -1.24 -6.89
C GLY A 91 5.32 -0.11 -7.90
N GLN A 92 6.51 0.13 -8.45
CA GLN A 92 6.74 1.32 -9.27
C GLN A 92 5.95 1.30 -10.58
N SER A 93 5.60 0.11 -11.09
CA SER A 93 4.75 -0.05 -12.27
C SER A 93 3.35 0.53 -12.08
N LEU A 94 2.85 0.61 -10.84
CA LEU A 94 1.60 1.30 -10.53
C LEU A 94 1.66 2.76 -11.01
N LEU A 95 2.77 3.45 -10.79
CA LEU A 95 2.93 4.87 -11.13
C LEU A 95 3.42 5.13 -12.55
N THR A 96 4.08 4.16 -13.20
CA THR A 96 4.66 4.34 -14.55
C THR A 96 3.84 3.69 -15.65
N ARG A 97 3.40 2.44 -15.45
CA ARG A 97 2.66 1.67 -16.44
C ARG A 97 1.16 1.89 -16.31
N TYR A 98 0.63 1.72 -15.10
CA TYR A 98 -0.82 1.78 -14.88
C TYR A 98 -1.34 3.20 -14.76
N ARG A 99 -0.55 4.10 -14.18
CA ARG A 99 -0.87 5.51 -13.95
C ARG A 99 -2.34 5.76 -13.54
N PRO A 100 -2.77 5.26 -12.35
CA PRO A 100 -4.13 5.52 -11.87
C PRO A 100 -4.46 7.01 -11.88
N ALA A 101 -5.69 7.34 -12.23
CA ALA A 101 -6.21 8.71 -12.18
C ALA A 101 -6.29 9.22 -10.73
N PHE A 102 -6.40 8.30 -9.77
CA PHE A 102 -6.56 8.58 -8.37
C PHE A 102 -5.76 7.59 -7.51
N ILE A 103 -4.96 8.12 -6.59
CA ILE A 103 -4.26 7.34 -5.57
C ILE A 103 -4.56 7.97 -4.21
N GLN A 104 -5.08 7.18 -3.27
CA GLN A 104 -5.33 7.61 -1.90
C GLN A 104 -4.47 6.82 -0.91
N TRP A 105 -3.98 7.48 0.14
CA TRP A 105 -3.35 6.84 1.29
C TRP A 105 -3.65 7.61 2.58
N GLU A 106 -3.44 6.96 3.73
CA GLU A 106 -3.62 7.58 5.04
C GLU A 106 -2.40 8.40 5.47
N GLY A 107 -2.67 9.58 6.03
CA GLY A 107 -1.67 10.62 6.27
C GLY A 107 -1.22 10.75 7.73
N LEU A 108 -1.60 9.82 8.60
CA LEU A 108 -1.33 9.88 10.04
C LEU A 108 0.18 9.84 10.36
N HIS A 109 0.96 9.08 9.60
CA HIS A 109 2.39 8.93 9.84
C HIS A 109 3.22 9.91 8.98
N SER A 110 3.95 10.84 9.61
CA SER A 110 4.75 11.86 8.92
C SER A 110 5.79 11.27 7.94
N LYS A 111 6.41 10.13 8.29
CA LYS A 111 7.36 9.41 7.42
C LYS A 111 6.69 8.86 6.16
N VAL A 112 5.46 8.32 6.30
CA VAL A 112 4.64 7.87 5.17
C VAL A 112 4.33 9.05 4.27
N VAL A 113 3.81 10.13 4.84
CA VAL A 113 3.46 11.34 4.08
C VAL A 113 4.65 11.88 3.29
N HIS A 114 5.82 11.98 3.92
CA HIS A 114 7.03 12.46 3.24
C HIS A 114 7.41 11.54 2.07
N CYS A 115 7.52 10.23 2.30
CA CYS A 115 7.90 9.28 1.28
C CYS A 115 6.87 9.19 0.13
N MET A 116 5.59 9.08 0.46
CA MET A 116 4.51 8.99 -0.52
C MET A 116 4.49 10.24 -1.41
N ARG A 117 4.55 11.43 -0.81
CA ARG A 117 4.61 12.71 -1.54
C ARG A 117 5.81 12.76 -2.46
N HIS A 118 7.00 12.42 -1.98
CA HIS A 118 8.21 12.41 -2.80
C HIS A 118 8.06 11.45 -3.99
N THR A 119 7.64 10.21 -3.73
CA THR A 119 7.52 9.15 -4.74
C THR A 119 6.51 9.49 -5.84
N VAL A 120 5.29 9.91 -5.48
CA VAL A 120 4.25 10.20 -6.48
C VAL A 120 4.55 11.48 -7.26
N ARG A 121 5.12 12.51 -6.61
CA ARG A 121 5.52 13.76 -7.29
C ARG A 121 6.62 13.53 -8.32
N ALA A 122 7.60 12.68 -7.99
CA ALA A 122 8.65 12.28 -8.93
C ALA A 122 8.10 11.57 -10.18
N ARG A 123 6.85 11.10 -10.15
CA ARG A 123 6.14 10.47 -11.29
C ARG A 123 5.04 11.35 -11.89
N GLY A 124 5.13 12.66 -11.66
CA GLY A 124 4.27 13.65 -12.29
C GLY A 124 2.86 13.68 -11.72
N TYR A 125 2.67 13.28 -10.46
CA TYR A 125 1.40 13.48 -9.76
C TYR A 125 1.39 14.83 -9.02
N ARG A 126 0.22 15.44 -8.93
CA ARG A 126 -0.09 16.49 -7.94
C ARG A 126 -0.64 15.83 -6.69
N VAL A 127 -0.30 16.36 -5.52
CA VAL A 127 -0.80 15.86 -4.23
C VAL A 127 -1.70 16.92 -3.65
N GLY A 128 -2.94 16.54 -3.35
CA GLY A 128 -3.94 17.41 -2.75
C GLY A 128 -3.72 17.67 -1.26
N GLU A 129 -4.71 18.32 -0.66
CA GLU A 129 -4.77 18.55 0.77
C GLU A 129 -5.12 17.27 1.54
N ARG A 130 -4.92 17.33 2.87
CA ARG A 130 -5.22 16.23 3.79
C ARG A 130 -6.61 16.46 4.37
N HIS A 131 -7.46 15.44 4.34
CA HIS A 131 -8.85 15.55 4.79
C HIS A 131 -9.23 14.45 5.80
N GLY A 132 -10.14 14.77 6.71
CA GLY A 132 -10.68 13.84 7.70
C GLY A 132 -9.71 13.52 8.86
N THR A 133 -10.16 12.68 9.79
CA THR A 133 -9.42 12.31 11.00
C THR A 133 -8.10 11.60 10.68
N ASP A 134 -8.11 10.69 9.69
CA ASP A 134 -6.92 9.91 9.30
C ASP A 134 -6.03 10.65 8.29
N LEU A 135 -6.29 11.94 8.08
CA LEU A 135 -5.53 12.82 7.20
C LEU A 135 -5.33 12.25 5.79
N ASN A 136 -6.39 11.63 5.27
CA ASN A 136 -6.43 11.01 3.95
C ASN A 136 -5.88 11.98 2.90
N THR A 137 -4.91 11.50 2.12
CA THR A 137 -4.25 12.28 1.08
C THR A 137 -4.52 11.65 -0.27
N VAL A 138 -4.80 12.50 -1.27
CA VAL A 138 -5.03 12.07 -2.64
C VAL A 138 -3.94 12.61 -3.56
N ALA A 139 -3.50 11.78 -4.50
CA ALA A 139 -2.69 12.18 -5.64
C ALA A 139 -3.41 11.89 -6.96
N THR A 140 -3.31 12.82 -7.90
CA THR A 140 -3.82 12.66 -9.27
C THR A 140 -2.70 13.02 -10.26
N PRO A 141 -2.70 12.48 -11.49
CA PRO A 141 -1.76 12.91 -12.52
C PRO A 141 -1.80 14.43 -12.70
N ARG A 142 -0.64 15.05 -12.93
CA ARG A 142 -0.59 16.39 -13.52
C ARG A 142 -1.08 16.27 -14.96
N GLU A 143 -1.93 17.20 -15.38
CA GLU A 143 -2.26 17.33 -16.79
C GLU A 143 -0.99 17.67 -17.55
N ALA A 144 -0.81 17.09 -18.74
CA ALA A 144 0.28 17.51 -19.60
C ALA A 144 0.03 18.97 -19.96
N SER A 145 1.01 19.84 -19.72
CA SER A 145 0.95 21.21 -20.19
C SER A 145 0.75 21.16 -21.70
N ASN A 146 -0.45 21.48 -22.18
CA ASN A 146 -0.68 21.73 -23.60
C ASN A 146 0.09 23.01 -23.96
N HIS A 147 1.36 22.88 -24.30
CA HIS A 147 2.01 23.87 -25.16
C HIS A 147 1.39 23.70 -26.55
N ARG A 148 0.23 24.35 -26.73
CA ARG A 148 -0.22 24.74 -28.06
C ARG A 148 0.78 25.79 -28.55
N LEU A 149 1.61 25.41 -29.51
CA LEU A 149 2.20 26.34 -30.48
C LEU A 149 1.09 26.88 -31.38
#